data_AF-A0A1H3UFP1-F1
#
_entry.id   AF-A0A1H3UFP1-F1
#
_cell.length_a   1.000
_cell.length_b   1.000
_cell.length_c   1.000
_cell.angle_alpha   90.00
_cell.angle_beta   90.00
_cell.angle_gamma   90.00
#
_symmetry.space_group_name_H-M   'P 1'
#
loop_
_entity.id
_entity.type
_entity.pdbx_description
1 polymer ?
#
loop_
_entity_poly.entity_id
_entity_poly.type
_entity_poly.pdbx_seq_one_letter_code
_entity_poly.pdbx_strand_id
1 'polypeptide(L)'
;MAGKVRHLLNRDGRYFARLVVPKKLRRHLDDKTELRTPLGPDYKNALRLLPGAVAELQHKIAQAERKVMPKTISDAVARYPLRHTEIAALHYRT
;
A
#
# COMPACT_ATOMS: atom_id res chain seq x y z
N MET A 1 6.79 -16.92 -27.01
CA MET A 1 7.43 -16.49 -25.76
C MET A 1 6.34 -16.21 -24.74
N ALA A 2 6.23 -17.00 -23.66
CA ALA A 2 5.29 -16.68 -22.59
C ALA A 2 5.78 -15.43 -21.86
N GLY A 3 4.94 -14.38 -21.83
CA GLY A 3 5.28 -13.12 -21.16
C GLY A 3 5.56 -13.32 -19.67
N LYS A 4 6.47 -12.52 -19.12
CA LYS A 4 6.77 -12.54 -17.68
C LYS A 4 5.50 -12.18 -16.88
N VAL A 5 5.06 -13.07 -16.00
CA VAL A 5 3.92 -12.82 -15.12
C VAL A 5 4.24 -11.67 -14.18
N ARG A 6 3.40 -10.64 -14.19
CA ARG A 6 3.62 -9.42 -13.40
C ARG A 6 3.62 -9.77 -11.91
N HIS A 7 4.52 -9.14 -11.15
CA HIS A 7 4.65 -9.30 -9.69
C HIS A 7 5.09 -10.68 -9.20
N LEU A 8 5.26 -11.66 -10.09
CA LEU A 8 5.78 -12.98 -9.75
C LEU A 8 7.31 -12.97 -9.87
N LEU A 9 7.98 -13.33 -8.78
CA LEU A 9 9.42 -13.52 -8.73
C LEU A 9 9.72 -14.99 -8.47
N ASN A 10 10.54 -15.60 -9.31
CA ASN A 10 11.15 -16.90 -9.02
C ASN A 10 12.55 -16.66 -8.47
N ARG A 11 12.85 -17.27 -7.31
CA ARG A 11 14.19 -17.26 -6.71
C ARG A 11 14.43 -18.62 -6.07
N ASP A 12 15.52 -19.27 -6.49
CA ASP A 12 15.98 -20.55 -5.94
C ASP A 12 14.89 -21.64 -5.97
N GLY A 13 14.10 -21.69 -7.05
CA GLY A 13 13.02 -22.67 -7.24
C GLY A 13 11.76 -22.39 -6.43
N ARG A 14 11.66 -21.23 -5.76
CA ARG A 14 10.48 -20.78 -5.03
C ARG A 14 9.89 -19.52 -5.66
N TYR A 15 8.57 -19.47 -5.68
CA TYR A 15 7.82 -18.33 -6.17
C TYR A 15 7.45 -17.37 -5.05
N PHE A 16 7.51 -16.09 -5.36
CA PHE A 16 7.19 -15.00 -4.45
C PHE A 16 6.31 -13.97 -5.16
N ALA A 17 5.34 -13.41 -4.44
CA ALA A 17 4.69 -12.16 -4.83
C ALA A 17 5.62 -11.01 -4.42
N ARG A 18 5.86 -10.06 -5.32
CA ARG A 18 6.76 -8.91 -5.10
C ARG A 18 6.07 -7.61 -5.48
N LEU A 19 6.13 -6.63 -4.56
CA LEU A 19 5.79 -5.24 -4.83
C LEU A 19 6.91 -4.31 -4.36
N VAL A 20 7.16 -3.25 -5.13
CA VAL A 20 8.13 -2.21 -4.78
C VAL A 20 7.48 -1.23 -3.81
N VAL A 21 8.21 -0.86 -2.76
CA VAL A 21 7.78 0.15 -1.79
C VAL A 21 8.15 1.55 -2.32
N PRO A 22 7.17 2.47 -2.45
CA PRO A 22 7.45 3.87 -2.79
C PRO A 22 8.44 4.51 -1.82
N LYS A 23 9.39 5.30 -2.33
CA LYS A 23 10.47 5.92 -1.51
C LYS A 23 9.95 6.65 -0.28
N LYS A 24 8.83 7.37 -0.42
CA LYS A 24 8.18 8.14 0.65
C LYS A 24 7.66 7.28 1.81
N LEU A 25 7.37 6.00 1.56
CA LEU A 25 6.74 5.09 2.51
C LEU A 25 7.74 4.13 3.18
N ARG A 26 8.99 4.09 2.71
CA ARG A 26 10.00 3.13 3.21
C ARG A 26 10.21 3.23 4.72
N ARG A 27 10.28 4.46 5.25
CA ARG A 27 10.41 4.73 6.69
C ARG A 27 9.25 4.16 7.52
N HIS A 28 8.11 3.88 6.90
CA HIS A 28 6.92 3.31 7.55
C HIS A 28 6.77 1.79 7.33
N LEU A 29 7.67 1.17 6.56
CA LEU A 29 7.67 -0.25 6.19
C LEU A 29 9.07 -0.86 6.40
N ASP A 30 9.66 -0.64 7.58
CA ASP A 30 10.97 -1.16 8.01
C ASP A 30 12.13 -0.81 7.06
N ASP A 31 12.06 0.32 6.36
CA ASP A 31 13.03 0.76 5.34
C ASP A 31 13.24 -0.24 4.18
N LYS A 32 12.32 -1.18 4.02
CA LYS A 32 12.35 -2.16 2.93
C LYS A 32 12.08 -1.47 1.59
N THR A 33 12.89 -1.79 0.60
CA THR A 33 12.69 -1.32 -0.78
C THR A 33 11.63 -2.12 -1.52
N GLU A 34 11.42 -3.37 -1.11
CA GLU A 34 10.49 -4.31 -1.72
C GLU A 34 9.82 -5.15 -0.63
N LEU A 35 8.52 -5.41 -0.80
CA LEU A 35 7.80 -6.40 -0.02
C LEU A 35 7.70 -7.70 -0.82
N ARG A 36 7.96 -8.81 -0.14
CA ARG A 36 7.90 -10.15 -0.71
C ARG A 36 7.06 -11.05 0.17
N THR A 37 6.19 -11.84 -0.46
CA THR A 37 5.41 -12.89 0.20
C THR A 37 5.71 -14.22 -0.51
N PRO A 38 6.15 -15.26 0.22
CA PRO A 38 6.39 -16.58 -0.37
C PRO A 38 5.07 -17.22 -0.81
N LEU A 39 5.05 -17.80 -2.02
CA LEU A 39 3.89 -18.50 -2.59
C LEU A 39 4.11 -20.02 -2.67
N GLY A 40 5.35 -20.48 -2.46
CA GLY A 40 5.74 -21.88 -2.52
C GLY A 40 6.51 -22.27 -3.79
N PRO A 41 6.90 -23.56 -3.92
CA PRO A 41 7.73 -24.03 -5.03
C PRO A 41 6.96 -24.37 -6.31
N ASP A 42 5.65 -24.68 -6.21
CA ASP A 42 4.85 -25.04 -7.39
C ASP A 42 4.33 -23.80 -8.13
N TYR A 43 4.63 -23.71 -9.42
CA TYR A 43 4.24 -22.60 -10.29
C TYR A 43 2.72 -22.45 -10.40
N LYS A 44 1.98 -23.55 -10.58
CA LYS A 44 0.53 -23.49 -10.79
C LYS A 44 -0.19 -22.99 -9.54
N ASN A 45 0.24 -23.48 -8.38
CA ASN A 45 -0.28 -23.02 -7.10
C ASN A 45 0.12 -21.56 -6.82
N ALA A 46 1.36 -21.18 -7.13
CA ALA A 46 1.79 -19.79 -6.98
C ALA A 46 0.95 -18.83 -7.83
N LEU A 47 0.61 -19.19 -9.07
CA LEU A 47 -0.25 -18.36 -9.92
C LEU A 47 -1.67 -18.18 -9.36
N ARG A 48 -2.22 -19.20 -8.71
CA ARG A 48 -3.54 -19.13 -8.06
C ARG A 48 -3.52 -18.22 -6.83
N LEU A 49 -2.44 -18.28 -6.04
CA LEU A 49 -2.28 -17.49 -4.81
C LEU A 49 -1.82 -16.05 -5.06
N LEU A 50 -1.21 -15.78 -6.22
CA LEU A 50 -0.60 -14.49 -6.57
C LEU A 50 -1.55 -13.29 -6.39
N PRO A 51 -2.81 -13.31 -6.86
CA PRO A 51 -3.69 -12.14 -6.74
C PRO A 51 -3.99 -11.78 -5.28
N GLY A 52 -4.22 -12.78 -4.43
CA GLY A 52 -4.48 -12.57 -3.00
C GLY A 52 -3.26 -12.00 -2.28
N ALA A 53 -2.08 -12.59 -2.52
CA ALA A 53 -0.84 -12.10 -1.93
C ALA A 53 -0.49 -10.67 -2.40
N VAL A 54 -0.77 -10.34 -3.67
CA VAL A 54 -0.58 -8.98 -4.18
C VAL A 54 -1.53 -8.00 -3.50
N ALA A 55 -2.80 -8.37 -3.29
CA ALA A 55 -3.77 -7.54 -2.57
C ALA A 55 -3.35 -7.27 -1.12
N GLU A 56 -2.82 -8.28 -0.42
CA GLU A 56 -2.28 -8.10 0.94
C GLU A 56 -1.08 -7.13 0.97
N LEU A 57 -0.17 -7.24 -0.01
CA LEU A 57 0.95 -6.32 -0.11
C LEU A 57 0.49 -4.89 -0.43
N GLN A 58 -0.49 -4.72 -1.31
CA GLN A 58 -1.11 -3.43 -1.59
C GLN A 58 -1.80 -2.86 -0.36
N HIS A 59 -2.46 -3.69 0.43
CA HIS A 59 -3.10 -3.28 1.67
C HIS A 59 -2.09 -2.73 2.68
N LYS A 60 -0.93 -3.39 2.84
CA LYS A 60 0.17 -2.89 3.69
C LYS A 60 0.69 -1.53 3.23
N ILE A 61 0.83 -1.34 1.92
CA ILE A 61 1.22 -0.05 1.35
C ILE A 61 0.16 1.02 1.63
N ALA A 62 -1.12 0.71 1.40
CA ALA A 62 -2.22 1.64 1.66
C ALA A 62 -2.33 2.02 3.15
N GLN A 63 -2.07 1.09 4.06
CA GLN A 63 -1.99 1.40 5.49
C GLN A 63 -0.83 2.35 5.81
N ALA A 64 0.34 2.16 5.17
CA ALA A 64 1.46 3.08 5.32
C ALA A 64 1.14 4.46 4.73
N GLU A 65 0.47 4.53 3.57
CA GLU A 65 0.01 5.78 2.96
C GLU A 65 -0.92 6.55 3.90
N ARG A 66 -1.88 5.88 4.54
CA ARG A 66 -2.79 6.50 5.52
C ARG A 66 -2.07 7.06 6.75
N LYS A 67 -0.91 6.51 7.13
CA LYS A 67 -0.10 7.05 8.24
C LYS A 67 0.67 8.31 7.85
N VAL A 68 1.02 8.44 6.56
CA VAL A 68 1.74 9.61 6.03
C VAL A 68 0.78 10.72 5.63
N MET A 69 -0.40 10.36 5.13
CA MET A 69 -1.44 11.34 4.85
C MET A 69 -1.88 12.00 6.16
N PRO A 70 -1.92 13.35 6.22
CA PRO A 70 -2.45 14.04 7.39
C PRO A 70 -3.87 13.54 7.64
N LYS A 71 -4.13 13.08 8.86
CA LYS A 71 -5.34 12.33 9.22
C LYS A 71 -6.62 13.18 9.15
N THR A 72 -6.49 14.46 8.84
CA THR A 72 -7.61 15.38 8.85
C THR A 72 -7.33 16.53 7.90
N ILE A 73 -8.37 16.90 7.15
CA ILE A 73 -8.52 18.22 6.52
C ILE A 73 -8.23 19.34 7.56
N SER A 74 -8.31 19.05 8.87
CA SER A 74 -7.96 19.97 9.96
C SER A 74 -6.49 20.42 9.99
N ASP A 75 -5.54 19.65 9.44
CA ASP A 75 -4.13 20.10 9.38
C ASP A 75 -3.89 21.07 8.22
N ALA A 76 -4.68 20.95 7.13
CA ALA A 76 -4.69 21.93 6.06
C ALA A 76 -5.42 23.21 6.51
N VAL A 77 -6.50 23.05 7.28
CA VAL A 77 -7.18 24.12 8.02
C VAL A 77 -6.26 24.75 9.07
N ALA A 78 -5.31 24.04 9.67
CA ALA A 78 -4.40 24.66 10.63
C ALA A 78 -3.49 25.73 10.01
N ARG A 79 -3.32 25.75 8.67
CA ARG A 79 -2.56 26.79 7.98
C ARG A 79 -3.33 28.09 7.77
N TYR A 80 -4.66 28.05 7.71
CA TYR A 80 -5.51 29.21 7.47
C TYR A 80 -6.77 29.12 8.33
N PRO A 81 -7.16 30.19 9.04
CA PRO A 81 -8.37 30.16 9.85
C PRO A 81 -9.57 29.66 9.03
N LEU A 82 -10.38 28.79 9.63
CA LEU A 82 -11.58 28.26 9.01
C LEU A 82 -12.45 29.41 8.50
N ARG A 83 -12.95 29.27 7.27
CA ARG A 83 -13.95 30.21 6.75
C ARG A 83 -15.26 29.98 7.49
N HIS A 84 -16.05 31.05 7.65
CA HIS A 84 -17.37 30.98 8.31
C HIS A 84 -18.27 29.85 7.77
N THR A 85 -18.20 29.57 6.47
CA THR A 85 -18.94 28.48 5.82
C THR A 85 -18.50 27.09 6.27
N GLU A 86 -17.20 26.91 6.54
CA GLU A 86 -16.62 25.64 6.99
C GLU A 86 -16.94 25.38 8.47
N ILE A 87 -16.91 26.44 9.29
CA ILE A 87 -17.36 26.41 10.69
C ILE A 87 -18.84 25.96 10.75
N ALA A 88 -19.71 26.61 9.98
CA ALA A 88 -21.13 26.26 9.91
C ALA A 88 -21.34 24.79 9.52
N ALA A 89 -20.68 24.32 8.45
CA ALA A 89 -20.79 22.92 8.01
C ALA A 89 -20.34 21.90 9.08
N LEU A 90 -19.38 22.27 9.93
CA LEU A 90 -18.91 21.43 11.04
C LEU A 90 -19.95 21.37 12.17
N HIS A 91 -20.56 22.50 12.51
CA HIS A 91 -21.57 22.59 13.57
C HIS A 91 -22.92 21.93 13.20
N TYR A 92 -23.34 21.95 11.93
CA TYR A 92 -24.61 21.36 11.50
C TYR A 92 -24.56 19.85 11.23
N ARG A 93 -23.42 19.19 11.46
CA ARG A 93 -23.22 17.77 11.18
C ARG A 93 -23.51 16.84 12.37
N THR A 94 -23.77 17.38 13.55
CA THR A 94 -24.26 16.64 14.74
C THR A 94 -25.77 16.54 14.74
#